data_AF-A0A377WPH1-F1
#
_entry.id   AF-A0A377WPH1-F1
#
_cell.length_a   1.000
_cell.length_b   1.000
_cell.length_c   1.000
_cell.angle_alpha   90.00
_cell.angle_beta   90.00
_cell.angle_gamma   90.00
#
_symmetry.space_group_name_H-M   'P 1'
#
loop_
_entity.id
_entity.type
_entity.pdbx_description
1 polymer ?
#
loop_
_entity_poly.entity_id
_entity_poly.type
_entity_poly.pdbx_seq_one_letter_code
_entity_poly.pdbx_strand_id
1 'polypeptide(L)' 'MRQECINAVQQAASRRLTQQEIQNIEDRIYRNMRQLARNDPASWRAMTDAERLRRGRAVSSERADQRSSA' A
#
# COMPACT_ATOMS: atom_id res chain seq x y z
N MET A 1 -5.54 4.29 9.01
CA MET A 1 -4.24 3.62 8.71
C MET A 1 -3.54 3.55 10.04
N ARG A 2 -2.67 2.56 10.32
CA ARG A 2 -1.82 2.70 11.52
C ARG A 2 -0.91 3.93 11.39
N GLN A 3 -0.66 4.63 12.50
CA GLN A 3 0.20 5.82 12.55
C GLN A 3 1.60 5.54 11.98
N GLU A 4 2.15 4.36 12.26
CA GLU A 4 3.46 3.93 11.76
C GLU A 4 3.53 3.91 10.22
N CYS A 5 2.43 3.55 9.57
CA CYS A 5 2.33 3.50 8.12
C CYS A 5 2.24 4.91 7.53
N ILE A 6 1.52 5.81 8.20
CA ILE A 6 1.45 7.22 7.85
C ILE A 6 2.84 7.84 7.92
N ASN A 7 3.61 7.56 8.99
CA ASN A 7 4.98 8.05 9.15
C ASN A 7 5.90 7.55 8.04
N ALA A 8 5.85 6.25 7.72
CA ALA A 8 6.66 5.66 6.66
C ALA A 8 6.33 6.27 5.28
N VAL A 9 5.05 6.53 5.00
CA VAL A 9 4.63 7.14 3.74
C VAL A 9 4.99 8.63 3.70
N GLN A 10 4.89 9.36 4.82
CA GLN A 10 5.36 10.75 4.90
C GLN A 10 6.87 10.87 4.72
N GLN A 11 7.65 9.92 5.27
CA GLN A 11 9.09 9.82 5.06
C GLN A 11 9.42 9.52 3.60
N ALA A 12 8.75 8.54 2.98
CA ALA A 12 8.95 8.20 1.57
C ALA A 12 8.54 9.34 0.63
N ALA A 13 7.46 10.05 0.94
CA ALA A 13 7.00 11.21 0.18
C ALA A 13 7.83 12.48 0.46
N SER A 14 8.75 12.46 1.44
CA SER A 14 9.54 13.60 1.91
C SER A 14 8.71 14.87 2.18
N ARG A 15 7.43 14.69 2.57
CA ARG A 15 6.50 15.78 2.86
C ARG A 15 5.44 15.34 3.85
N ARG A 16 4.89 16.30 4.59
CA ARG A 16 3.71 16.05 5.44
C ARG A 16 2.49 15.91 4.55
N LEU A 17 1.78 14.79 4.75
CA LEU A 17 0.54 14.50 4.04
C LEU A 17 -0.64 15.02 4.86
N THR A 18 -1.63 15.57 4.17
CA THR A 18 -2.89 15.95 4.82
C THR A 18 -3.71 14.72 5.20
N GLN A 19 -4.68 14.89 6.11
CA GLN A 19 -5.60 13.82 6.49
C GLN A 19 -6.32 13.21 5.26
N GLN A 20 -6.68 14.04 4.29
CA GLN A 20 -7.35 13.62 3.07
C GLN A 20 -6.43 12.85 2.13
N GLU A 21 -5.15 13.22 2.04
CA GLU A 21 -4.16 12.45 1.28
C GLU A 21 -3.88 11.10 1.93
N ILE A 22 -3.74 11.07 3.26
CA ILE A 22 -3.62 9.82 4.02
C ILE A 22 -4.81 8.91 3.72
N GLN A 23 -6.03 9.44 3.74
CA GLN A 23 -7.24 8.68 3.46
C GLN A 23 -7.26 8.12 2.03
N ASN A 24 -6.82 8.91 1.04
CA ASN A 24 -6.70 8.44 -0.35
C ASN A 24 -5.67 7.32 -0.51
N ILE A 25 -4.54 7.41 0.21
CA ILE A 25 -3.49 6.38 0.17
C ILE A 25 -3.99 5.10 0.84
N GLU A 26 -4.69 5.21 1.97
CA GLU A 26 -5.36 4.07 2.59
C GLU A 26 -6.32 3.37 1.65
N ASP A 27 -7.19 4.14 1.02
CA ASP A 27 -8.21 3.61 0.14
C ASP A 27 -7.58 2.85 -1.03
N ARG A 28 -6.50 3.40 -1.61
CA ARG A 28 -5.69 2.72 -2.64
C ARG A 28 -5.05 1.43 -2.12
N ILE A 29 -4.47 1.45 -0.92
CA ILE A 29 -3.88 0.26 -0.30
C ILE A 29 -4.95 -0.82 -0.12
N TYR A 30 -6.13 -0.49 0.44
CA TYR A 30 -7.22 -1.44 0.63
C TYR A 30 -7.73 -2.02 -0.70
N ARG A 31 -7.85 -1.20 -1.74
CA ARG A 31 -8.21 -1.68 -3.09
C ARG A 31 -7.16 -2.66 -3.61
N ASN A 32 -5.87 -2.33 -3.48
CA ASN A 32 -4.78 -3.21 -3.90
C ASN A 32 -4.76 -4.51 -3.11
N MET A 33 -4.96 -4.45 -1.78
CA MET A 33 -5.07 -5.62 -0.91
C MET A 33 -6.23 -6.54 -1.34
N ARG A 34 -7.40 -5.97 -1.68
CA ARG A 34 -8.54 -6.73 -2.22
C ARG A 34 -8.22 -7.35 -3.58
N GLN A 35 -7.51 -6.65 -4.45
CA GLN A 35 -7.07 -7.21 -5.73
C GLN A 35 -6.06 -8.35 -5.53
N LEU A 36 -5.09 -8.19 -4.63
CA LEU A 36 -4.11 -9.22 -4.29
C LEU A 36 -4.79 -10.46 -3.71
N ALA A 37 -5.76 -10.26 -2.82
CA ALA A 37 -6.55 -11.35 -2.24
C ALA A 37 -7.40 -12.09 -3.28
N ARG A 38 -7.86 -11.40 -4.33
CA ARG A 38 -8.62 -12.01 -5.43
C ARG A 38 -7.72 -12.74 -6.42
N ASN A 39 -6.56 -12.17 -6.74
CA ASN A 39 -5.60 -12.76 -7.66
C ASN A 39 -4.91 -13.98 -7.03
N ASP A 40 -4.55 -13.89 -5.75
CA ASP A 40 -3.78 -14.92 -5.06
C ASP A 40 -4.34 -15.21 -3.65
N PRO A 41 -5.56 -15.80 -3.55
CA PRO A 41 -6.22 -16.03 -2.27
C PRO A 41 -5.49 -17.04 -1.38
N ALA A 42 -4.75 -17.99 -1.95
CA ALA A 42 -3.95 -18.94 -1.17
C ALA A 42 -2.79 -18.24 -0.44
N SER A 43 -1.99 -17.46 -1.19
CA SER A 43 -0.92 -16.64 -0.61
C SER A 43 -1.45 -15.60 0.36
N TRP A 44 -2.58 -14.96 0.04
CA TRP A 44 -3.20 -13.96 0.90
C TRP A 44 -3.61 -14.53 2.26
N ARG A 45 -4.20 -15.73 2.29
CA ARG A 45 -4.59 -16.40 3.52
C ARG A 45 -3.39 -16.78 4.39
N ALA A 46 -2.27 -17.14 3.77
CA ALA A 46 -1.02 -17.46 4.47
C ALA A 46 -0.29 -16.24 5.07
N MET A 47 -0.56 -15.02 4.58
CA MET A 47 0.06 -13.80 5.11
C MET A 47 -0.57 -13.32 6.41
N THR A 48 0.28 -12.81 7.30
CA THR A 48 -0.16 -12.05 8.49
C THR A 48 -0.68 -10.67 8.11
N ASP A 49 -1.44 -10.03 8.99
CA ASP A 49 -2.00 -8.69 8.75
C ASP A 49 -0.92 -7.65 8.40
N ALA A 50 0.22 -7.72 9.11
CA ALA A 50 1.38 -6.87 8.85
C ALA A 50 1.95 -7.07 7.43
N GLU A 51 2.05 -8.32 6.99
CA GLU A 51 2.62 -8.67 5.67
C GLU A 51 1.66 -8.29 4.52
N ARG A 52 0.36 -8.48 4.73
CA ARG A 52 -0.69 -8.03 3.81
C ARG A 52 -0.62 -6.51 3.58
N LEU A 53 -0.47 -5.74 4.66
CA LEU A 53 -0.29 -4.28 4.59
C LEU A 53 1.02 -3.89 3.90
N ARG A 54 2.12 -4.61 4.18
CA ARG A 54 3.42 -4.39 3.53
C ARG A 54 3.34 -4.60 2.01
N ARG A 55 2.70 -5.68 1.55
CA ARG A 55 2.48 -5.92 0.11
C ARG A 55 1.52 -4.91 -0.51
N GLY A 56 0.42 -4.55 0.15
CA GLY A 56 -0.50 -3.52 -0.34
C GLY A 56 0.18 -2.15 -0.55
N ARG A 57 1.14 -1.80 0.31
CA ARG A 57 2.03 -0.65 0.12
C ARG A 57 3.00 -0.83 -1.04
N ALA A 58 3.69 -1.97 -1.12
CA ALA A 58 4.68 -2.25 -2.17
C ALA A 58 4.08 -2.15 -3.59
N VAL A 59 2.89 -2.70 -3.81
CA VAL A 59 2.17 -2.60 -5.10
C VAL A 59 1.88 -1.15 -5.50
N SER A 60 1.70 -0.26 -4.53
CA SER A 60 1.50 1.17 -4.80
C SER A 60 2.79 1.87 -5.28
N SER A 61 3.95 1.36 -4.85
CA SER A 61 5.28 1.86 -5.28
C SER A 61 5.72 1.23 -6.61
N GLU A 62 5.49 -0.07 -6.79
CA GLU A 62 5.98 -0.84 -7.95
C GLU A 62 5.30 -0.43 -9.27
N ARG A 63 4.01 -0.02 -9.21
CA ARG A 63 3.33 0.56 -10.39
C ARG A 63 3.89 1.90 -10.84
N ALA A 64 4.57 2.65 -9.97
CA ALA A 64 5.23 3.90 -10.36
C ALA A 64 6.55 3.64 -11.10
N ASP A 65 7.25 2.56 -10.72
CA ASP A 65 8.53 2.16 -11.31
C ASP A 65 8.34 1.47 -12.68
N GLN A 66 7.37 0.56 -12.79
CA GLN A 66 7.04 -0.16 -14.04
C GLN A 66 6.63 0.79 -15.19
N ARG A 67 6.08 1.96 -14.86
CA ARG A 67 5.63 2.96 -15.83
C ARG A 67 6.74 3.93 -16.28
N SER A 68 7.91 3.86 -15.65
CA SER A 68 9.10 4.65 -16.01
C SER A 68 10.05 3.88 -16.95
N SER A 69 9.77 2.60 -17.21
CA SER A 69 10.53 1.73 -18.13
C SER A 69 9.77 1.36 -19.41
N ALA A 70 8.75 2.14 -19.79
CA ALA A 70 7.96 1.95 -21.02
C ALA A 70 8.06 3.17 -21.94
#